data_AF-A0A8J3N1X2-F1
#
_entry.id   AF-A0A8J3N1X2-F1
#
_cell.length_a   1.000
_cell.length_b   1.000
_cell.length_c   1.000
_cell.angle_alpha   90.00
_cell.angle_beta   90.00
_cell.angle_gamma   90.00
#
_symmetry.space_group_name_H-M   'P 1'
#
loop_
_entity.id
_entity.type
_entity.pdbx_description
1 polymer ?
#
loop_
_entity_poly.entity_id
_entity_poly.type
_entity_poly.pdbx_seq_one_letter_code
_entity_poly.pdbx_strand_id
1 'polypeptide(L)'
;MASTGIVKEQAREQSTPIGGIGFDRLMAGLAVLFISGNYLDGWAHYHGLVDTTFFTPWHAVLYSAYFVNAVVLVSVLLINHARGYSWLKALPDGYGLSLLGVPLFLLAGGGDLIWHTLFGIEEGIDPLLSPTHLLLALGGLLIVSGPLRACWRRATQKHSWSTLLPVVLTLGVLLGIFSFFTSFAHPAVETDLLTSLPYTEEKGSWGAASVLLQSAILSGVVLFALRRWHLPLER
;
A
#
# COMPACT_ATOMS: atom_id res chain seq x y z
N MET A 1 32.18 42.62 -26.47
CA MET A 1 32.14 41.93 -25.16
C MET A 1 30.69 41.66 -24.75
N ALA A 2 29.97 40.79 -25.46
CA ALA A 2 28.57 40.46 -25.16
C ALA A 2 28.22 39.02 -25.61
N SER A 3 29.06 38.05 -25.26
CA SER A 3 28.86 36.64 -25.64
C SER A 3 29.06 35.66 -24.47
N THR A 4 29.69 36.12 -23.38
CA THR A 4 29.95 35.30 -22.18
C THR A 4 28.77 35.17 -21.22
N GLY A 5 27.69 35.94 -21.40
CA GLY A 5 26.50 35.90 -20.54
C GLY A 5 25.48 34.84 -20.95
N ILE A 6 25.27 34.63 -22.26
CA ILE A 6 24.20 33.75 -22.79
C ILE A 6 24.57 32.27 -22.65
N VAL A 7 25.87 31.94 -22.66
CA VAL A 7 26.33 30.54 -22.54
C VAL A 7 26.26 30.02 -21.10
N LYS A 8 26.25 30.90 -20.08
CA LYS A 8 26.17 30.48 -18.68
C LYS A 8 24.77 30.00 -18.24
N GLU A 9 23.74 30.25 -19.05
CA GLU A 9 22.37 29.87 -18.74
C GLU A 9 21.98 28.49 -19.30
N GLN A 10 22.81 27.90 -20.17
CA GLN A 10 22.51 26.63 -20.86
C GLN A 10 23.17 25.37 -20.27
N ALA A 11 23.83 25.46 -19.11
CA ALA A 11 24.44 24.29 -18.48
C ALA A 11 24.28 24.30 -16.95
N ARG A 12 23.05 24.51 -16.46
CA ARG A 12 22.69 23.83 -15.21
C ARG A 12 22.56 22.38 -15.61
N GLU A 13 23.59 21.55 -15.39
CA GLU A 13 23.47 20.10 -15.47
C GLU A 13 22.16 19.74 -14.76
N GLN A 14 21.15 19.34 -15.52
CA GLN A 14 19.89 18.93 -14.92
C GLN A 14 20.18 17.61 -14.22
N SER A 15 20.59 17.72 -12.95
CA SER A 15 20.81 16.59 -12.05
C SER A 15 19.58 15.70 -12.13
N THR A 16 19.76 14.41 -12.42
CA THR A 16 18.66 13.45 -12.54
C THR A 16 17.60 13.66 -11.45
N PRO A 17 16.29 13.62 -11.79
CA PRO A 17 15.25 13.83 -10.80
C PRO A 17 15.39 12.76 -9.71
N ILE A 18 15.11 13.15 -8.46
CA ILE A 18 15.09 12.20 -7.34
C ILE A 18 14.09 11.10 -7.68
N GLY A 19 14.54 9.85 -7.62
CA GLY A 19 13.78 8.67 -8.02
C GLY A 19 14.65 7.44 -8.10
N GLY A 20 14.24 6.47 -8.93
CA GLY A 20 14.99 5.23 -9.15
C GLY A 20 14.94 4.25 -7.98
N ILE A 21 15.84 3.26 -8.00
CA ILE A 21 15.75 2.09 -7.10
C ILE A 21 15.90 2.44 -5.62
N GLY A 22 16.68 3.48 -5.28
CA GLY A 22 16.82 3.95 -3.90
C GLY A 22 15.51 4.47 -3.34
N PHE A 23 14.80 5.28 -4.14
CA PHE A 23 13.47 5.78 -3.79
C PHE A 23 12.45 4.64 -3.67
N ASP A 24 12.51 3.64 -4.56
CA ASP A 24 11.61 2.50 -4.49
C ASP A 24 11.80 1.64 -3.25
N ARG A 25 13.04 1.47 -2.79
CA ARG A 25 13.32 0.78 -1.52
C ARG A 25 12.75 1.53 -0.34
N LEU A 26 12.94 2.85 -0.30
CA LEU A 26 12.38 3.70 0.74
C LEU A 26 10.86 3.55 0.77
N MET A 27 10.19 3.74 -0.37
CA MET A 27 8.74 3.65 -0.46
C MET A 27 8.22 2.24 -0.15
N ALA A 28 8.93 1.18 -0.54
CA ALA A 28 8.57 -0.19 -0.16
C ALA A 28 8.71 -0.43 1.36
N GLY A 29 9.76 0.11 2.00
CA GLY A 29 9.90 0.03 3.45
C GLY A 29 8.82 0.82 4.19
N LEU A 30 8.47 2.01 3.69
CA LEU A 30 7.38 2.81 4.24
C LEU A 30 6.00 2.16 4.01
N ALA A 31 5.83 1.41 2.92
CA ALA A 31 4.63 0.60 2.69
C ALA A 31 4.51 -0.54 3.71
N VAL A 32 5.63 -1.18 4.07
CA VAL A 32 5.66 -2.18 5.17
C VAL A 32 5.26 -1.53 6.49
N LEU A 33 5.82 -0.37 6.83
CA LEU A 33 5.43 0.36 8.04
C LEU A 33 3.93 0.70 8.05
N PHE A 34 3.39 1.11 6.90
CA PHE A 34 1.98 1.46 6.76
C PHE A 34 1.05 0.26 6.98
N ILE A 35 1.33 -0.88 6.34
CA ILE A 35 0.52 -2.09 6.55
C ILE A 35 0.68 -2.64 7.98
N SER A 36 1.84 -2.50 8.60
CA SER A 36 2.02 -2.85 10.01
C SER A 36 1.15 -1.98 10.93
N GLY A 37 1.03 -0.68 10.66
CA GLY A 37 0.09 0.20 11.35
C GLY A 37 -1.37 -0.24 11.18
N ASN A 38 -1.76 -0.64 9.97
CA ASN A 38 -3.12 -1.13 9.69
C ASN A 38 -3.43 -2.43 10.45
N TYR A 39 -2.50 -3.38 10.50
CA TYR A 39 -2.68 -4.60 11.28
C TYR A 39 -2.74 -4.34 12.79
N LEU A 40 -1.96 -3.38 13.28
CA LEU A 40 -2.00 -2.96 14.69
C LEU A 40 -3.36 -2.36 15.05
N ASP A 41 -3.89 -1.53 14.15
CA ASP A 41 -5.21 -0.91 14.30
C ASP A 41 -6.35 -1.95 14.26
N GLY A 42 -6.35 -2.84 13.27
CA GLY A 42 -7.32 -3.93 13.21
C GLY A 42 -7.22 -4.90 14.39
N TRP A 43 -6.02 -5.16 14.91
CA TRP A 43 -5.85 -5.91 16.15
C TRP A 43 -6.53 -5.19 17.32
N ALA A 44 -6.39 -3.87 17.42
CA ALA A 44 -7.02 -3.09 18.47
C ALA A 44 -8.56 -3.11 18.38
N HIS A 45 -9.12 -3.02 17.18
CA HIS A 45 -10.56 -3.20 16.94
C HIS A 45 -11.04 -4.57 17.42
N TYR A 46 -10.32 -5.65 17.05
CA TYR A 46 -10.70 -7.00 17.46
C TYR A 46 -10.68 -7.21 18.99
N HIS A 47 -9.88 -6.42 19.71
CA HIS A 47 -9.77 -6.49 21.18
C HIS A 47 -10.61 -5.43 21.92
N GLY A 48 -11.51 -4.74 21.21
CA GLY A 48 -12.41 -3.75 21.80
C GLY A 48 -11.72 -2.49 22.33
N LEU A 49 -10.53 -2.17 21.80
CA LEU A 49 -9.72 -1.03 22.24
C LEU A 49 -10.05 0.27 21.50
N VAL A 50 -10.98 0.22 20.54
CA VAL A 50 -11.35 1.34 19.67
C VAL A 50 -12.82 1.75 19.83
N ASP A 51 -13.60 1.01 20.62
CA ASP A 51 -15.08 1.04 20.64
C ASP A 51 -15.70 2.32 21.22
N THR A 52 -14.91 3.22 21.82
CA THR A 52 -15.41 4.42 22.50
C THR A 52 -15.10 5.72 21.78
N THR A 53 -14.06 5.74 20.94
CA THR A 53 -13.63 6.95 20.26
C THR A 53 -12.79 6.64 19.04
N PHE A 54 -12.93 7.48 18.01
CA PHE A 54 -12.04 7.48 16.85
C PHE A 54 -10.62 7.90 17.20
N PHE A 55 -10.39 8.73 18.21
CA PHE A 55 -9.04 9.21 18.51
C PHE A 55 -8.32 8.25 19.46
N THR A 56 -7.69 7.23 18.88
CA THR A 56 -6.92 6.21 19.62
C THR A 56 -5.43 6.28 19.31
N PRO A 57 -4.56 5.75 20.21
CA PRO A 57 -3.15 5.58 19.89
C PRO A 57 -2.90 4.70 18.64
N TRP A 58 -3.79 3.75 18.35
CA TRP A 58 -3.66 2.81 17.24
C TRP A 58 -3.93 3.48 15.89
N HIS A 59 -5.01 4.25 15.80
CA HIS A 59 -5.25 5.16 14.68
C HIS A 59 -4.09 6.14 14.53
N ALA A 60 -3.58 6.72 15.62
CA ALA A 60 -2.44 7.63 15.54
C ALA A 60 -1.20 6.97 14.90
N VAL A 61 -0.91 5.70 15.20
CA VAL A 61 0.18 4.94 14.54
C VAL A 61 -0.11 4.74 13.05
N LEU A 62 -1.32 4.28 12.69
CA LEU A 62 -1.74 4.08 11.30
C LEU A 62 -1.62 5.38 10.47
N TYR A 63 -2.25 6.45 10.95
CA TYR A 63 -2.24 7.75 10.29
C TYR A 63 -0.85 8.39 10.25
N SER A 64 0.01 8.13 11.25
CA SER A 64 1.42 8.55 11.20
C SER A 64 2.19 7.83 10.09
N ALA A 65 2.00 6.52 9.95
CA ALA A 65 2.66 5.75 8.89
C ALA A 65 2.19 6.18 7.49
N TYR A 66 0.88 6.43 7.33
CA TYR A 66 0.31 7.08 6.14
C TYR A 66 0.99 8.44 5.87
N PHE A 67 1.08 9.29 6.89
CA PHE A 67 1.57 10.65 6.76
C PHE A 67 3.04 10.68 6.31
N VAL A 68 3.89 9.79 6.84
CA VAL A 68 5.28 9.68 6.40
C VAL A 68 5.37 9.27 4.92
N ASN A 69 4.55 8.33 4.45
CA ASN A 69 4.47 7.96 3.03
C ASN A 69 4.09 9.17 2.16
N ALA A 70 3.05 9.90 2.57
CA ALA A 70 2.56 11.08 1.86
C ALA A 70 3.61 12.20 1.80
N VAL A 71 4.23 12.52 2.94
CA VAL A 71 5.26 13.56 3.04
C VAL A 71 6.46 13.24 2.17
N VAL A 72 6.97 12.00 2.20
CA VAL A 72 8.11 11.61 1.35
C VAL A 72 7.76 11.76 -0.13
N LEU A 73 6.59 11.26 -0.55
CA LEU A 73 6.16 11.32 -1.94
C LEU A 73 5.97 12.76 -2.44
N VAL A 74 5.25 13.57 -1.67
CA VAL A 74 4.99 14.99 -1.99
C VAL A 74 6.28 15.81 -1.95
N SER A 75 7.17 15.56 -0.98
CA SER A 75 8.46 16.25 -0.89
C SER A 75 9.32 15.98 -2.12
N VAL A 76 9.39 14.73 -2.59
CA VAL A 76 10.14 14.41 -3.82
C VAL A 76 9.55 15.12 -5.04
N LEU A 77 8.23 15.14 -5.17
CA LEU A 77 7.54 15.90 -6.23
C LEU A 77 7.93 17.39 -6.19
N LEU A 78 7.83 18.02 -5.03
CA LEU A 78 8.11 19.45 -4.86
C LEU A 78 9.59 19.78 -5.07
N ILE A 79 10.50 18.95 -4.56
CA ILE A 79 11.94 19.13 -4.72
C ILE A 79 12.33 18.99 -6.20
N ASN A 80 11.82 17.98 -6.90
CA ASN A 80 12.08 17.83 -8.33
C ASN A 80 11.48 19.00 -9.13
N HIS A 81 10.28 19.46 -8.78
CA HIS A 81 9.70 20.63 -9.42
C HIS A 81 10.55 21.89 -9.21
N ALA A 82 11.02 22.14 -7.98
CA ALA A 82 11.91 23.25 -7.64
C ALA A 82 13.30 23.17 -8.33
N ARG A 83 13.73 21.96 -8.73
CA ARG A 83 14.94 21.75 -9.55
C ARG A 83 14.72 22.06 -11.04
N GLY A 84 13.50 22.40 -11.45
CA GLY A 84 13.16 22.81 -12.82
C GLY A 84 12.44 21.74 -13.65
N TYR A 85 12.08 20.61 -13.06
CA TYR A 85 11.27 19.59 -13.76
C TYR A 85 9.81 20.05 -13.85
N SER A 86 9.16 19.82 -15.00
CA SER A 86 7.71 20.03 -15.12
C SER A 86 6.96 19.09 -14.18
N TRP A 87 5.76 19.48 -13.72
CA TRP A 87 4.94 18.65 -12.81
C TRP A 87 4.78 17.18 -13.28
N LEU A 88 4.60 16.98 -14.59
CA LEU A 88 4.49 15.65 -15.19
C LEU A 88 5.77 14.80 -15.10
N LYS A 89 6.95 15.43 -15.03
CA LYS A 89 8.27 14.78 -14.93
C LYS A 89 8.88 14.84 -13.53
N ALA A 90 8.30 15.65 -12.64
CA ALA A 90 8.79 15.84 -11.29
C ALA A 90 8.46 14.66 -10.37
N LEU A 91 7.39 13.92 -10.67
CA LEU A 91 7.06 12.70 -9.93
C LEU A 91 7.88 11.51 -10.47
N PRO A 92 8.44 10.66 -9.60
CA PRO A 92 9.11 9.43 -10.04
C PRO A 92 8.18 8.53 -10.85
N ASP A 93 8.71 7.94 -11.92
CA ASP A 93 7.93 7.07 -12.81
C ASP A 93 7.28 5.91 -12.04
N GLY A 94 5.97 5.72 -12.26
CA GLY A 94 5.18 4.68 -11.59
C GLY A 94 4.43 5.16 -10.34
N TYR A 95 4.72 6.36 -9.83
CA TYR A 95 4.08 6.88 -8.60
C TYR A 95 2.86 7.77 -8.84
N GLY A 96 2.43 7.99 -10.09
CA GLY A 96 1.25 8.84 -10.39
C GLY A 96 0.00 8.41 -9.62
N LEU A 97 -0.29 7.11 -9.60
CA LEU A 97 -1.40 6.57 -8.82
C LEU A 97 -1.14 6.64 -7.31
N SER A 98 0.12 6.51 -6.86
CA SER A 98 0.45 6.70 -5.44
C SER A 98 0.13 8.12 -4.97
N LEU A 99 0.42 9.12 -5.82
CA LEU A 99 0.10 10.51 -5.52
C LEU A 99 -1.42 10.74 -5.47
N LEU A 100 -2.21 10.08 -6.32
CA LEU A 100 -3.67 10.12 -6.26
C LEU A 100 -4.22 9.43 -5.01
N GLY A 101 -3.58 8.36 -4.54
CA GLY A 101 -3.97 7.65 -3.33
C GLY A 101 -3.83 8.50 -2.07
N VAL A 102 -2.90 9.46 -2.02
CA VAL A 102 -2.69 10.35 -0.86
C VAL A 102 -3.95 11.16 -0.50
N PRO A 103 -4.52 12.00 -1.39
CA PRO A 103 -5.74 12.74 -1.07
C PRO A 103 -6.94 11.81 -0.94
N LEU A 104 -7.00 10.70 -1.69
CA LEU A 104 -8.09 9.73 -1.57
C LEU A 104 -8.15 9.14 -0.16
N PHE A 105 -7.02 8.70 0.38
CA PHE A 105 -6.92 8.16 1.73
C PHE A 105 -7.25 9.22 2.79
N LEU A 106 -6.76 10.46 2.61
CA LEU A 106 -7.06 11.55 3.55
C LEU A 106 -8.56 11.86 3.61
N LEU A 107 -9.20 11.97 2.45
CA LEU A 107 -10.63 12.22 2.35
C LEU A 107 -11.44 11.03 2.90
N ALA A 108 -11.00 9.80 2.63
CA ALA A 108 -11.62 8.60 3.16
C ALA A 108 -11.52 8.56 4.69
N GLY A 109 -10.36 8.86 5.28
CA GLY A 109 -10.18 8.89 6.75
C GLY A 109 -10.96 10.01 7.43
N GLY A 110 -11.09 11.18 6.78
CA GLY A 110 -12.01 12.22 7.24
C GLY A 110 -13.47 11.80 7.15
N GLY A 111 -13.84 11.09 6.07
CA GLY A 111 -15.15 10.48 5.89
C GLY A 111 -15.44 9.40 6.94
N ASP A 112 -14.44 8.61 7.31
CA ASP A 112 -14.50 7.57 8.33
C ASP A 112 -14.73 8.15 9.72
N LEU A 113 -13.99 9.21 10.07
CA LEU A 113 -14.27 9.98 11.28
C LEU A 113 -15.72 10.48 11.29
N ILE A 114 -16.21 11.07 10.19
CA ILE A 114 -17.60 11.53 10.09
C ILE A 114 -18.56 10.35 10.24
N TRP A 115 -18.30 9.22 9.59
CA TRP A 115 -19.11 8.02 9.67
C TRP A 115 -19.25 7.54 11.12
N HIS A 116 -18.13 7.44 11.84
CA HIS A 116 -18.12 7.08 13.25
C HIS A 116 -18.88 8.06 14.14
N THR A 117 -18.86 9.36 13.82
CA THR A 117 -19.65 10.35 14.59
C THR A 117 -21.15 10.27 14.34
N LEU A 118 -21.59 9.84 13.14
CA LEU A 118 -22.99 9.82 12.75
C LEU A 118 -23.66 8.47 13.05
N PHE A 119 -22.94 7.37 12.87
CA PHE A 119 -23.49 6.01 12.89
C PHE A 119 -22.90 5.14 14.01
N GLY A 120 -21.88 5.63 14.73
CA GLY A 120 -21.18 4.87 15.76
C GLY A 120 -20.03 4.03 15.20
N ILE A 121 -19.45 3.19 16.06
CA ILE A 121 -18.36 2.28 15.68
C ILE A 121 -18.95 0.95 15.22
N GLU A 122 -18.46 0.47 14.10
CA GLU A 122 -18.95 -0.72 13.43
C GLU A 122 -18.49 -1.98 14.16
N GLU A 123 -19.34 -3.01 14.21
CA GLU A 123 -19.06 -4.28 14.91
C GLU A 123 -18.98 -5.46 13.92
N GLY A 124 -18.32 -6.54 14.34
CA GLY A 124 -18.21 -7.74 13.53
C GLY A 124 -17.39 -7.53 12.25
N ILE A 125 -17.97 -7.85 11.09
CA ILE A 125 -17.30 -7.75 9.79
C ILE A 125 -17.48 -6.38 9.12
N ASP A 126 -18.40 -5.57 9.63
CA ASP A 126 -18.79 -4.29 9.02
C ASP A 126 -17.61 -3.31 8.87
N PRO A 127 -16.67 -3.19 9.84
CA PRO A 127 -15.47 -2.36 9.66
C PRO A 127 -14.63 -2.74 8.43
N LEU A 128 -14.69 -3.99 7.96
CA LEU A 128 -13.92 -4.41 6.78
C LEU A 128 -14.66 -4.07 5.47
N LEU A 129 -15.98 -3.86 5.54
CA LEU A 129 -16.85 -3.75 4.37
C LEU A 129 -17.49 -2.38 4.22
N SER A 130 -17.33 -1.50 5.20
CA SER A 130 -17.95 -0.19 5.17
C SER A 130 -17.37 0.69 4.06
N PRO A 131 -18.19 1.62 3.52
CA PRO A 131 -17.76 2.43 2.37
C PRO A 131 -16.49 3.22 2.63
N THR A 132 -16.30 3.72 3.86
CA THR A 132 -15.14 4.52 4.26
C THR A 132 -13.88 3.65 4.34
N HIS A 133 -13.96 2.47 4.96
CA HIS A 133 -12.86 1.52 5.04
C HIS A 133 -12.45 0.96 3.68
N LEU A 134 -13.40 0.67 2.79
CA LEU A 134 -13.07 0.25 1.42
C LEU A 134 -12.41 1.38 0.62
N LEU A 135 -12.79 2.64 0.85
CA LEU A 135 -12.14 3.79 0.23
C LEU A 135 -10.74 4.05 0.79
N LEU A 136 -10.54 3.84 2.11
CA LEU A 136 -9.23 3.81 2.76
C LEU A 136 -8.35 2.70 2.18
N ALA A 137 -8.90 1.49 2.01
CA ALA A 137 -8.22 0.36 1.38
C ALA A 137 -7.76 0.72 -0.04
N LEU A 138 -8.64 1.32 -0.84
CA LEU A 138 -8.32 1.76 -2.20
C LEU A 138 -7.23 2.83 -2.21
N GLY A 139 -7.34 3.87 -1.38
CA GLY A 139 -6.31 4.91 -1.24
C GLY A 139 -4.96 4.33 -0.82
N GLY A 140 -4.96 3.44 0.18
CA GLY A 140 -3.79 2.74 0.68
C GLY A 140 -3.14 1.88 -0.39
N LEU A 141 -3.93 1.06 -1.09
CA LEU A 141 -3.50 0.23 -2.21
C LEU A 141 -2.81 1.08 -3.29
N LEU A 142 -3.40 2.22 -3.67
CA LEU A 142 -2.81 3.12 -4.65
C LEU A 142 -1.46 3.67 -4.18
N ILE A 143 -1.35 4.10 -2.91
CA ILE A 143 -0.10 4.60 -2.31
C ILE A 143 0.99 3.53 -2.37
N VAL A 144 0.75 2.36 -1.75
CA VAL A 144 1.78 1.34 -1.49
C VAL A 144 2.25 0.61 -2.75
N SER A 145 1.43 0.57 -3.81
CA SER A 145 1.78 -0.14 -5.06
C SER A 145 2.71 0.65 -6.00
N GLY A 146 3.25 1.80 -5.56
CA GLY A 146 4.20 2.62 -6.31
C GLY A 146 5.45 1.87 -6.81
N PRO A 147 6.21 1.19 -5.92
CA PRO A 147 7.41 0.45 -6.32
C PRO A 147 7.14 -0.66 -7.35
N LEU A 148 5.97 -1.30 -7.28
CA LEU A 148 5.54 -2.32 -8.23
C LEU A 148 5.39 -1.74 -9.65
N ARG A 149 4.68 -0.61 -9.77
CA ARG A 149 4.50 0.10 -11.05
C ARG A 149 5.81 0.69 -11.55
N ALA A 150 6.66 1.19 -10.65
CA ALA A 150 7.97 1.75 -11.00
C ALA A 150 8.87 0.66 -11.60
N CYS A 151 8.92 -0.52 -10.97
CA CYS A 151 9.67 -1.66 -11.52
C CYS A 151 9.07 -2.16 -12.84
N TRP A 152 7.73 -2.21 -12.95
CA TRP A 152 7.04 -2.58 -14.18
C TRP A 152 7.47 -1.70 -15.36
N ARG A 153 7.61 -0.39 -15.14
CA ARG A 153 8.05 0.56 -16.18
C ARG A 153 9.53 0.41 -16.56
N ARG A 154 10.36 -0.18 -15.70
CA ARG A 154 11.79 -0.44 -15.94
C ARG A 154 12.10 -1.84 -16.48
N ALA A 155 11.09 -2.57 -16.94
CA ALA A 155 11.16 -4.00 -17.26
C ALA A 155 12.14 -4.44 -18.35
N THR A 156 12.78 -3.51 -19.07
CA THR A 156 13.83 -3.82 -20.05
C THR A 156 15.20 -4.05 -19.41
N GLN A 157 15.34 -3.80 -18.10
CA GLN A 157 16.60 -4.00 -17.36
C GLN A 157 16.72 -5.43 -16.83
N LYS A 158 17.93 -6.00 -16.86
CA LYS A 158 18.22 -7.27 -16.16
C LYS A 158 17.90 -7.12 -14.68
N HIS A 159 17.05 -8.00 -14.15
CA HIS A 159 16.69 -7.99 -12.75
C HIS A 159 17.76 -8.68 -11.90
N SER A 160 18.06 -8.08 -10.75
CA SER A 160 18.79 -8.67 -9.64
C SER A 160 17.91 -8.66 -8.38
N TRP A 161 18.25 -9.43 -7.36
CA TRP A 161 17.56 -9.41 -6.05
C TRP A 161 17.47 -8.01 -5.47
N SER A 162 18.52 -7.22 -5.66
CA SER A 162 18.62 -5.79 -5.30
C SER A 162 17.53 -4.93 -5.98
N THR A 163 17.16 -5.23 -7.23
CA THR A 163 16.10 -4.52 -7.97
C THR A 163 14.69 -5.09 -7.73
N LEU A 164 14.60 -6.36 -7.32
CA LEU A 164 13.32 -7.03 -7.03
C LEU A 164 12.89 -6.90 -5.57
N LEU A 165 13.78 -6.57 -4.64
CA LEU A 165 13.43 -6.41 -3.23
C LEU A 165 12.22 -5.47 -3.01
N PRO A 166 12.15 -4.26 -3.61
CA PRO A 166 10.96 -3.41 -3.46
C PRO A 166 9.68 -4.06 -4.01
N VAL A 167 9.79 -4.85 -5.07
CA VAL A 167 8.66 -5.59 -5.67
C VAL A 167 8.18 -6.66 -4.71
N VAL A 168 9.09 -7.49 -4.17
CA VAL A 168 8.74 -8.56 -3.22
C VAL A 168 8.08 -7.99 -1.97
N LEU A 169 8.66 -6.93 -1.39
CA LEU A 169 8.07 -6.25 -0.22
C LEU A 169 6.69 -5.70 -0.55
N THR A 170 6.53 -5.02 -1.69
CA THR A 170 5.24 -4.45 -2.11
C THR A 170 4.20 -5.55 -2.37
N LEU A 171 4.57 -6.66 -2.99
CA LEU A 171 3.66 -7.80 -3.20
C LEU A 171 3.23 -8.43 -1.87
N GLY A 172 4.15 -8.52 -0.90
CA GLY A 172 3.81 -8.94 0.47
C GLY A 172 2.85 -7.98 1.17
N VAL A 173 3.06 -6.67 1.01
CA VAL A 173 2.13 -5.64 1.51
C VAL A 173 0.75 -5.78 0.87
N LEU A 174 0.68 -5.94 -0.46
CA LEU A 174 -0.58 -6.12 -1.18
C LEU A 174 -1.30 -7.39 -0.74
N LEU A 175 -0.57 -8.50 -0.60
CA LEU A 175 -1.11 -9.75 -0.04
C LEU A 175 -1.67 -9.52 1.37
N GLY A 176 -0.93 -8.80 2.23
CA GLY A 176 -1.39 -8.43 3.57
C GLY A 176 -2.68 -7.60 3.55
N ILE A 177 -2.82 -6.63 2.64
CA ILE A 177 -4.06 -5.86 2.50
C ILE A 177 -5.23 -6.77 2.11
N PHE A 178 -5.06 -7.63 1.11
CA PHE A 178 -6.11 -8.57 0.71
C PHE A 178 -6.46 -9.54 1.83
N SER A 179 -5.48 -10.09 2.53
CA SER A 179 -5.71 -10.97 3.68
C SER A 179 -6.39 -10.26 4.85
N PHE A 180 -6.07 -8.99 5.10
CA PHE A 180 -6.73 -8.18 6.13
C PHE A 180 -8.21 -7.94 5.80
N PHE A 181 -8.51 -7.44 4.60
CA PHE A 181 -9.89 -7.15 4.17
C PHE A 181 -10.73 -8.41 3.89
N THR A 182 -10.12 -9.60 3.90
CA THR A 182 -10.80 -10.89 3.79
C THR A 182 -10.61 -11.74 5.05
N SER A 183 -10.24 -11.14 6.18
CA SER A 183 -9.95 -11.87 7.42
C SER A 183 -11.16 -12.66 7.95
N PHE A 184 -12.38 -12.15 7.74
CA PHE A 184 -13.65 -12.84 8.03
C PHE A 184 -13.82 -14.17 7.27
N ALA A 185 -13.02 -14.39 6.22
CA ALA A 185 -12.96 -15.63 5.43
C ALA A 185 -11.50 -16.13 5.36
N HIS A 186 -10.77 -16.02 6.47
CA HIS A 186 -9.40 -16.51 6.58
C HIS A 186 -9.30 -17.64 7.61
N PRO A 187 -8.89 -18.87 7.23
CA PRO A 187 -8.93 -20.05 8.11
C PRO A 187 -8.02 -19.95 9.34
N ALA A 188 -6.97 -19.12 9.29
CA ALA A 188 -6.09 -18.87 10.43
C ALA A 188 -6.62 -17.80 11.40
N VAL A 189 -7.65 -17.05 11.01
CA VAL A 189 -8.32 -16.05 11.86
C VAL A 189 -9.60 -16.69 12.40
N GLU A 190 -10.47 -17.16 11.51
CA GLU A 190 -11.72 -17.83 11.81
C GLU A 190 -11.52 -19.34 11.98
N THR A 191 -10.77 -19.73 13.01
CA THR A 191 -10.36 -21.13 13.25
C THR A 191 -11.55 -22.08 13.49
N ASP A 192 -12.69 -21.57 13.96
CA ASP A 192 -13.92 -22.35 14.17
C ASP A 192 -14.49 -22.91 12.85
N LEU A 193 -14.21 -22.27 11.71
CA LEU A 193 -14.60 -22.77 10.39
C LEU A 193 -13.94 -24.12 10.05
N LEU A 194 -12.79 -24.42 10.65
CA LEU A 194 -12.04 -25.66 10.41
C LEU A 194 -12.12 -26.66 11.56
N THR A 195 -12.42 -26.20 12.77
CA THR A 195 -12.25 -26.99 14.01
C THR A 195 -13.55 -27.23 14.79
N SER A 196 -14.66 -26.60 14.38
CA SER A 196 -15.93 -26.71 15.09
C SER A 196 -16.43 -28.15 15.24
N LEU A 197 -16.85 -28.49 16.46
CA LEU A 197 -17.55 -29.73 16.80
C LEU A 197 -18.88 -29.41 17.51
N PRO A 198 -20.00 -30.06 17.14
CA PRO A 198 -20.13 -31.03 16.06
C PRO A 198 -19.98 -30.38 14.67
N TYR A 199 -19.47 -31.16 13.71
CA TYR A 199 -19.40 -30.75 12.32
C TYR A 199 -20.79 -30.38 11.79
N THR A 200 -20.88 -29.26 11.08
CA THR A 200 -22.06 -28.89 10.29
C THR A 200 -21.65 -28.70 8.84
N GLU A 201 -22.50 -29.12 7.90
CA GLU A 201 -22.22 -28.97 6.46
C GLU A 201 -22.03 -27.50 6.08
N GLU A 202 -22.73 -26.59 6.76
CA GLU A 202 -22.60 -25.14 6.59
C GLU A 202 -21.18 -24.67 6.94
N LYS A 203 -20.68 -24.95 8.16
CA LYS A 203 -19.33 -24.55 8.56
C LYS A 203 -18.25 -25.23 7.71
N GLY A 204 -18.46 -26.49 7.34
CA GLY A 204 -17.58 -27.20 6.40
C GLY A 204 -17.48 -26.50 5.04
N SER A 205 -18.62 -26.06 4.51
CA SER A 205 -18.68 -25.33 3.24
C SER A 205 -17.97 -23.98 3.31
N TRP A 206 -18.19 -23.22 4.39
CA TRP A 206 -17.50 -21.94 4.62
C TRP A 206 -15.99 -22.12 4.84
N GLY A 207 -15.59 -23.15 5.59
CA GLY A 207 -14.19 -23.53 5.78
C GLY A 207 -13.50 -23.83 4.44
N ALA A 208 -14.12 -24.66 3.59
CA ALA A 208 -13.59 -24.94 2.26
C ALA A 208 -13.53 -23.68 1.37
N ALA A 209 -14.58 -22.85 1.38
CA ALA A 209 -14.61 -21.60 0.63
C ALA A 209 -13.50 -20.63 1.08
N SER A 210 -13.24 -20.52 2.39
CA SER A 210 -12.17 -19.68 2.95
C SER A 210 -10.79 -20.13 2.46
N VAL A 211 -10.51 -21.44 2.49
CA VAL A 211 -9.24 -22.01 2.01
C VAL A 211 -9.06 -21.74 0.51
N LEU A 212 -10.11 -21.94 -0.29
CA LEU A 212 -10.07 -21.68 -1.73
C LEU A 212 -9.86 -20.19 -2.04
N LEU A 213 -10.55 -19.29 -1.33
CA LEU A 213 -10.38 -17.85 -1.48
C LEU A 213 -8.94 -17.41 -1.19
N GLN A 214 -8.42 -17.78 -0.01
CA GLN A 214 -7.05 -17.41 0.37
C GLN A 214 -5.99 -18.04 -0.55
N SER A 215 -6.22 -19.28 -1.00
CA SER A 215 -5.35 -19.94 -1.99
C SER A 215 -5.37 -19.21 -3.33
N ALA A 216 -6.54 -18.74 -3.78
CA ALA A 216 -6.67 -17.98 -5.01
C ALA A 216 -5.98 -16.61 -4.93
N ILE A 217 -6.12 -15.90 -3.81
CA ILE A 217 -5.42 -14.62 -3.57
C ILE A 217 -3.91 -14.83 -3.60
N LEU A 218 -3.39 -15.78 -2.81
CA LEU A 218 -1.96 -16.08 -2.76
C LEU A 218 -1.42 -16.50 -4.13
N SER A 219 -2.09 -17.46 -4.78
CA SER A 219 -1.69 -17.95 -6.10
C SER A 219 -1.75 -16.84 -7.15
N GLY A 220 -2.76 -15.97 -7.09
CA GLY A 220 -2.90 -14.82 -7.98
C GLY A 220 -1.70 -13.87 -7.88
N VAL A 221 -1.28 -13.52 -6.66
CA VAL A 221 -0.11 -12.66 -6.41
C VAL A 221 1.18 -13.33 -6.91
N VAL A 222 1.37 -14.62 -6.62
CA VAL A 222 2.55 -15.38 -7.05
C VAL A 222 2.61 -15.51 -8.58
N LEU A 223 1.52 -15.91 -9.22
CA LEU A 223 1.44 -16.07 -10.68
C LEU A 223 1.61 -14.73 -11.39
N PHE A 224 1.05 -13.65 -10.84
CA PHE A 224 1.27 -12.29 -11.35
C PHE A 224 2.76 -11.91 -11.30
N ALA A 225 3.44 -12.21 -10.19
CA ALA A 225 4.86 -11.95 -10.04
C ALA A 225 5.72 -12.75 -11.04
N LEU A 226 5.48 -14.06 -11.14
CA LEU A 226 6.21 -14.97 -12.03
C LEU A 226 5.96 -14.67 -13.51
N ARG A 227 4.74 -14.27 -13.87
CA ARG A 227 4.42 -13.84 -15.24
C ARG A 227 5.22 -12.61 -15.65
N ARG A 228 5.58 -11.77 -14.69
CA ARG A 228 6.09 -10.44 -14.97
C ARG A 228 7.59 -10.25 -14.82
N TRP A 229 8.19 -10.90 -13.82
CA TRP A 229 9.59 -10.77 -13.48
C TRP A 229 10.27 -12.13 -13.48
N HIS A 230 11.37 -12.23 -14.21
CA HIS A 230 12.23 -13.41 -14.16
C HIS A 230 13.09 -13.33 -12.91
N LEU A 231 13.07 -14.38 -12.11
CA LEU A 231 13.92 -14.48 -10.93
C LEU A 231 15.39 -14.59 -11.37
N PRO A 232 16.32 -13.88 -10.70
CA PRO A 232 17.75 -14.04 -10.89
C PRO A 232 18.19 -15.32 -10.16
N LEU A 233 17.73 -16.47 -10.67
CA LEU A 233 18.29 -17.77 -10.33
C LEU A 233 19.54 -17.94 -11.20
N GLU A 234 20.64 -18.32 -10.57
CA GLU A 234 21.98 -18.39 -11.17
C GLU A 234 21.94 -19.09 -12.54
N ARG A 235 22.53 -18.43 -13.55
CA ARG A 235 23.02 -19.08 -14.78
C ARG A 235 24.53 -19.10 -14.73
#